data_AF-A0A8S2ZSA6-F1
#
_entry.id   AF-A0A8S2ZSA6-F1
#
_cell.length_a   1.000
_cell.length_b   1.000
_cell.length_c   1.000
_cell.angle_alpha   90.00
_cell.angle_beta   90.00
_cell.angle_gamma   90.00
#
_symmetry.space_group_name_H-M   'P 1'
#
loop_
_entity.id
_entity.type
_entity.pdbx_description
1 polymer ?
#
loop_
_entity_poly.entity_id
_entity_poly.type
_entity_poly.pdbx_seq_one_letter_code
_entity_poly.pdbx_strand_id
1 'polypeptide(L)'
;MTVFSSIEKSSTIHDLCPDIWAQIFEYFEIMDLFTTFVSITDAVDQVVFNENNRFLLRGLILDAGVKDVPESIPFNRVISLTLNETTTLGVLQDCCELRSLKLIGKNEWIRWIIRNIRQRNTKLNQLTVATPKIESISELLMPILSISSLHRLEIHTDEIVETTKVSTLATITSYIEQFIFDSDSTINWNEFSHTLPEFTHIRLLSISLIDRNQNSVPSYIFQNLCTLSIGLLEVSFNWIIQLLATTPCLVKLKLTGLVDADGFVVSQKWICLFEPAQTLVRTFVNVSLEQDDESYHCENIQAPLCALNLSLICNGDDNDCNVYYGTVNRWWSLREASLDVQNMIAIEVAADGNCLYNSIICLSGNKASIPSELRVRSLIELVKNENFYHNRFAHIVGPVSEAIKNIARNFSFSELYEIAALSNVLKCNIQSVYPTIDYRSDLNIMNNTFEHAQCSIASKTICLFWTHTESEIEARRSNAGNWSPNHFVPLLLPSDNSQSQNHLDQPKISGSGS
;
A
#
# COMPACT_ATOMS: atom_id res chain seq x y z
N MET A 1 -23.12 12.03 11.96
CA MET A 1 -22.53 12.00 10.60
C MET A 1 -22.01 10.61 10.36
N THR A 2 -22.64 9.85 9.46
CA THR A 2 -22.51 8.39 9.32
C THR A 2 -21.29 7.99 8.48
N VAL A 3 -20.45 7.11 9.03
CA VAL A 3 -19.14 6.66 8.52
C VAL A 3 -19.23 5.69 7.31
N PHE A 4 -20.43 5.42 6.77
CA PHE A 4 -20.69 4.22 5.94
C PHE A 4 -21.14 4.42 4.49
N SER A 5 -20.87 5.56 3.86
CA SER A 5 -21.16 5.73 2.41
C SER A 5 -20.00 5.36 1.47
N SER A 6 -18.92 4.73 1.94
CA SER A 6 -17.73 4.43 1.11
C SER A 6 -17.32 2.96 1.03
N ILE A 7 -18.19 2.01 1.41
CA ILE A 7 -17.98 0.58 1.12
C ILE A 7 -18.59 0.30 -0.26
N GLU A 8 -18.01 0.86 -1.32
CA GLU A 8 -18.41 0.57 -2.69
C GLU A 8 -17.59 -0.59 -3.29
N LYS A 9 -18.34 -1.53 -3.88
CA LYS A 9 -17.96 -2.64 -4.78
C LYS A 9 -16.99 -3.69 -4.20
N SER A 10 -17.66 -4.70 -3.64
CA SER A 10 -17.27 -6.10 -3.50
C SER A 10 -16.14 -6.56 -4.42
N SER A 11 -15.03 -6.98 -3.81
CA SER A 11 -14.16 -8.00 -4.39
C SER A 11 -15.03 -9.19 -4.79
N THR A 12 -14.92 -9.67 -6.01
CA THR A 12 -15.60 -10.91 -6.39
C THR A 12 -14.78 -12.09 -5.88
N ILE A 13 -15.42 -13.21 -5.58
CA ILE A 13 -14.76 -14.45 -5.13
C ILE A 13 -13.71 -14.96 -6.13
N HIS A 14 -13.84 -14.57 -7.40
CA HIS A 14 -12.86 -14.81 -8.47
C HIS A 14 -11.51 -14.10 -8.25
N ASP A 15 -11.49 -13.00 -7.48
CA ASP A 15 -10.25 -12.31 -7.09
C ASP A 15 -9.41 -13.09 -6.04
N LEU A 16 -9.87 -14.28 -5.62
CA LEU A 16 -9.23 -15.17 -4.65
C LEU A 16 -8.88 -16.49 -5.36
N CYS A 17 -7.59 -16.89 -5.27
CA CYS A 17 -6.90 -17.85 -6.14
C CYS A 17 -7.67 -19.15 -6.52
N PRO A 18 -7.53 -19.67 -7.76
CA PRO A 18 -8.09 -20.96 -8.18
C PRO A 18 -7.61 -22.18 -7.36
N ASP A 19 -6.43 -22.10 -6.76
CA ASP A 19 -5.80 -23.23 -6.07
C ASP A 19 -6.24 -23.40 -4.61
N ILE A 20 -6.81 -22.34 -4.03
CA ILE A 20 -7.39 -22.33 -2.67
C ILE A 20 -8.60 -23.26 -2.58
N TRP A 21 -9.33 -23.44 -3.68
CA TRP A 21 -10.57 -24.20 -3.72
C TRP A 21 -10.38 -25.65 -3.28
N ALA A 22 -9.31 -26.31 -3.74
CA ALA A 22 -9.00 -27.67 -3.34
C ALA A 22 -8.73 -27.81 -1.82
N GLN A 23 -8.15 -26.78 -1.20
CA GLN A 23 -7.85 -26.75 0.23
C GLN A 23 -9.09 -26.39 1.06
N ILE A 24 -9.94 -25.46 0.59
CA ILE A 24 -11.20 -25.11 1.27
C ILE A 24 -12.20 -26.28 1.25
N PHE A 25 -12.29 -27.03 0.14
CA PHE A 25 -13.20 -28.18 0.04
C PHE A 25 -12.83 -29.36 0.98
N GLU A 26 -11.63 -29.38 1.53
CA GLU A 26 -11.22 -30.37 2.53
C GLU A 26 -11.89 -30.14 3.90
N TYR A 27 -12.39 -28.93 4.18
CA TYR A 27 -12.85 -28.50 5.51
C TYR A 27 -14.35 -28.15 5.60
N PHE A 28 -15.11 -28.19 4.50
CA PHE A 28 -16.53 -27.83 4.47
C PHE A 28 -17.40 -28.93 3.85
N GLU A 29 -18.67 -29.05 4.29
CA GLU A 29 -19.66 -29.81 3.53
C GLU A 29 -20.01 -29.06 2.23
N ILE A 30 -19.84 -29.75 1.11
CA ILE A 30 -19.94 -29.22 -0.26
C ILE A 30 -21.26 -28.45 -0.49
N MET A 31 -22.37 -28.89 0.12
CA MET A 31 -23.70 -28.32 -0.11
C MET A 31 -23.92 -26.98 0.61
N ASP A 32 -23.37 -26.78 1.81
CA ASP A 32 -23.47 -25.50 2.54
C ASP A 32 -22.61 -24.42 1.88
N LEU A 33 -21.46 -24.84 1.36
CA LEU A 33 -20.57 -24.00 0.59
C LEU A 33 -21.23 -23.58 -0.74
N PHE A 34 -21.81 -24.53 -1.47
CA PHE A 34 -22.46 -24.30 -2.76
C PHE A 34 -23.71 -23.41 -2.63
N THR A 35 -24.54 -23.61 -1.60
CA THR A 35 -25.75 -22.80 -1.38
C THR A 35 -25.41 -21.33 -1.03
N THR A 36 -24.28 -21.11 -0.35
CA THR A 36 -23.75 -19.78 -0.02
C THR A 36 -23.09 -19.12 -1.24
N PHE A 37 -22.43 -19.89 -2.11
CA PHE A 37 -21.74 -19.39 -3.31
C PHE A 37 -22.66 -19.09 -4.50
N VAL A 38 -23.70 -19.89 -4.71
CA VAL A 38 -24.69 -19.68 -5.80
C VAL A 38 -25.47 -18.38 -5.61
N SER A 39 -25.58 -17.86 -4.39
CA SER A 39 -26.18 -16.55 -4.15
C SER A 39 -25.27 -15.35 -4.42
N ILE A 40 -23.95 -15.53 -4.68
CA ILE A 40 -22.99 -14.43 -4.59
C ILE A 40 -22.13 -14.18 -5.87
N THR A 41 -21.79 -15.15 -6.73
CA THR A 41 -20.82 -14.87 -7.82
C THR A 41 -20.97 -15.57 -9.18
N ASP A 42 -20.98 -14.75 -10.24
CA ASP A 42 -20.96 -15.07 -11.69
C ASP A 42 -19.52 -15.25 -12.30
N ALA A 43 -18.52 -15.74 -11.56
CA ALA A 43 -17.12 -15.41 -11.86
C ALA A 43 -16.13 -16.62 -11.86
N VAL A 44 -15.57 -16.96 -13.03
CA VAL A 44 -14.50 -17.96 -13.31
C VAL A 44 -13.45 -17.27 -14.22
N ASP A 45 -12.11 -17.28 -13.99
CA ASP A 45 -11.02 -16.95 -14.98
C ASP A 45 -9.57 -17.14 -14.43
N GLN A 46 -8.94 -18.29 -14.69
CA GLN A 46 -7.48 -18.34 -14.95
C GLN A 46 -7.19 -19.39 -16.06
N VAL A 47 -7.84 -19.22 -17.21
CA VAL A 47 -8.44 -20.26 -18.06
C VAL A 47 -9.79 -20.66 -17.47
N VAL A 48 -10.85 -19.97 -17.91
CA VAL A 48 -12.17 -20.61 -17.92
C VAL A 48 -12.10 -21.63 -19.03
N PHE A 49 -12.03 -22.90 -18.70
CA PHE A 49 -12.49 -23.90 -19.64
C PHE A 49 -13.90 -24.34 -19.24
N ASN A 50 -14.81 -24.28 -20.21
CA ASN A 50 -15.90 -25.23 -20.35
C ASN A 50 -15.87 -25.70 -21.81
N GLU A 51 -16.14 -26.99 -22.01
CA GLU A 51 -15.49 -27.94 -22.92
C GLU A 51 -15.75 -27.76 -24.43
N ASN A 52 -16.18 -26.57 -24.89
CA ASN A 52 -16.60 -26.35 -26.28
C ASN A 52 -16.11 -25.04 -26.98
N ASN A 53 -15.59 -23.98 -26.31
CA ASN A 53 -15.54 -22.62 -26.93
C ASN A 53 -14.46 -21.58 -26.45
N ARG A 54 -13.30 -21.46 -27.12
CA ARG A 54 -12.46 -20.21 -27.27
C ARG A 54 -11.71 -19.62 -26.02
N PHE A 55 -10.37 -19.67 -25.99
CA PHE A 55 -9.45 -19.24 -24.89
C PHE A 55 -9.08 -17.74 -24.79
N LEU A 56 -8.85 -17.16 -23.61
CA LEU A 56 -8.31 -15.79 -23.38
C LEU A 56 -6.95 -15.84 -22.65
N LEU A 57 -5.94 -15.04 -23.05
CA LEU A 57 -4.57 -15.10 -22.52
C LEU A 57 -4.23 -13.85 -21.69
N ARG A 58 -4.13 -13.99 -20.35
CA ARG A 58 -3.82 -12.84 -19.48
C ARG A 58 -2.39 -12.30 -19.64
N GLY A 59 -1.41 -13.13 -20.00
CA GLY A 59 -0.02 -12.70 -20.20
C GLY A 59 0.75 -13.57 -21.19
N LEU A 60 1.61 -12.94 -22.02
CA LEU A 60 2.49 -13.59 -22.98
C LEU A 60 3.89 -12.93 -22.93
N ILE A 61 4.94 -13.74 -22.84
CA ILE A 61 6.33 -13.26 -22.90
C ILE A 61 6.95 -13.80 -24.19
N LEU A 62 7.41 -12.89 -25.05
CA LEU A 62 8.16 -13.25 -26.25
C LEU A 62 9.63 -12.92 -26.04
N ASP A 63 10.39 -13.97 -25.78
CA ASP A 63 11.84 -13.87 -25.57
C ASP A 63 12.57 -13.66 -26.91
N ALA A 64 13.78 -13.13 -26.82
CA ALA A 64 14.59 -12.72 -27.94
C ALA A 64 14.93 -13.83 -28.96
N GLY A 65 14.77 -15.10 -28.56
CA GLY A 65 14.99 -16.27 -29.40
C GLY A 65 13.79 -16.69 -30.25
N VAL A 66 12.59 -16.15 -30.02
CA VAL A 66 11.37 -16.55 -30.75
C VAL A 66 11.30 -15.82 -32.09
N LYS A 67 11.77 -16.46 -33.16
CA LYS A 67 11.73 -15.91 -34.52
C LYS A 67 10.36 -16.06 -35.18
N ASP A 68 9.69 -17.18 -34.91
CA ASP A 68 8.38 -17.50 -35.44
C ASP A 68 7.44 -17.79 -34.27
N VAL A 69 6.35 -17.04 -34.19
CA VAL A 69 5.28 -17.34 -33.22
C VAL A 69 4.22 -18.20 -33.93
N PRO A 70 3.78 -19.33 -33.34
CA PRO A 70 2.78 -20.17 -33.97
C PRO A 70 1.51 -19.38 -34.32
N GLU A 71 1.02 -19.54 -35.56
CA GLU A 71 -0.23 -18.90 -36.03
C GLU A 71 -1.45 -19.29 -35.17
N SER A 72 -1.35 -20.36 -34.39
CA SER A 72 -2.39 -20.84 -33.48
C SER A 72 -2.63 -19.97 -32.25
N ILE A 73 -1.76 -18.99 -31.96
CA ILE A 73 -1.92 -18.14 -30.77
C ILE A 73 -2.97 -17.04 -31.05
N PRO A 74 -4.09 -16.97 -30.30
CA PRO A 74 -5.10 -15.94 -30.47
C PRO A 74 -4.64 -14.61 -29.85
N PHE A 75 -3.75 -13.90 -30.54
CA PHE A 75 -3.16 -12.64 -30.08
C PHE A 75 -4.18 -11.57 -29.74
N ASN A 76 -5.34 -11.57 -30.41
CA ASN A 76 -6.47 -10.69 -30.13
C ASN A 76 -7.04 -10.82 -28.71
N ARG A 77 -6.54 -11.77 -27.93
CA ARG A 77 -6.96 -12.05 -26.57
C ARG A 77 -5.83 -11.94 -25.54
N VAL A 78 -4.67 -11.43 -25.96
CA VAL A 78 -3.52 -11.17 -25.09
C VAL A 78 -3.72 -9.84 -24.37
N ILE A 79 -3.82 -9.88 -23.03
CA ILE A 79 -4.02 -8.69 -22.20
C ILE A 79 -2.70 -8.06 -21.76
N SER A 80 -1.67 -8.87 -21.51
CA SER A 80 -0.33 -8.41 -21.15
C SER A 80 0.73 -9.04 -22.05
N LEU A 81 1.68 -8.24 -22.52
CA LEU A 81 2.73 -8.67 -23.43
C LEU A 81 4.10 -8.15 -22.98
N THR A 82 5.12 -9.00 -23.00
CA THR A 82 6.53 -8.58 -22.89
C THR A 82 7.24 -8.82 -24.21
N LEU A 83 7.89 -7.78 -24.75
CA LEU A 83 8.63 -7.81 -26.00
C LEU A 83 10.10 -7.47 -25.76
N ASN A 84 10.97 -8.25 -26.38
CA ASN A 84 12.40 -7.97 -26.50
C ASN A 84 12.72 -7.43 -27.90
N GLU A 85 13.78 -6.62 -28.03
CA GLU A 85 14.15 -5.91 -29.27
C GLU A 85 14.18 -6.77 -30.54
N THR A 86 14.53 -8.05 -30.42
CA THR A 86 14.61 -8.99 -31.56
C THR A 86 13.25 -9.54 -32.01
N THR A 87 12.16 -9.22 -31.32
CA THR A 87 10.82 -9.71 -31.63
C THR A 87 10.20 -8.94 -32.80
N THR A 88 9.53 -9.66 -33.71
CA THR A 88 8.87 -9.02 -34.85
C THR A 88 7.61 -8.24 -34.43
N LEU A 89 7.46 -7.01 -34.93
CA LEU A 89 6.32 -6.11 -34.62
C LEU A 89 4.96 -6.64 -35.13
N GLY A 90 4.96 -7.67 -35.98
CA GLY A 90 3.74 -8.35 -36.47
C GLY A 90 2.78 -8.75 -35.35
N VAL A 91 3.32 -9.19 -34.20
CA VAL A 91 2.53 -9.63 -33.06
C VAL A 91 1.62 -8.52 -32.50
N LEU A 92 2.10 -7.27 -32.46
CA LEU A 92 1.30 -6.15 -31.94
C LEU A 92 0.13 -5.78 -32.84
N GLN A 93 0.09 -6.26 -34.10
CA GLN A 93 -1.03 -5.97 -35.01
C GLN A 93 -2.28 -6.72 -34.56
N ASP A 94 -2.07 -7.90 -33.99
CA ASP A 94 -3.15 -8.81 -33.67
C ASP A 94 -3.63 -8.65 -32.22
N CYS A 95 -2.89 -7.96 -31.34
CA CYS A 95 -3.23 -7.77 -29.92
C CYS A 95 -4.26 -6.65 -29.64
N CYS A 96 -5.51 -6.81 -30.05
CA CYS A 96 -6.54 -5.78 -29.85
C CYS A 96 -6.96 -5.55 -28.38
N GLU A 97 -6.81 -6.55 -27.50
CA GLU A 97 -7.16 -6.47 -26.08
C GLU A 97 -5.97 -6.14 -25.15
N LEU A 98 -4.83 -5.74 -25.72
CA LEU A 98 -3.64 -5.42 -24.95
C LEU A 98 -3.91 -4.25 -23.99
N ARG A 99 -3.67 -4.47 -22.69
CA ARG A 99 -3.79 -3.46 -21.62
C ARG A 99 -2.45 -3.18 -20.92
N SER A 100 -1.50 -4.11 -20.96
CA SER A 100 -0.18 -3.97 -20.34
C SER A 100 0.93 -4.40 -21.30
N LEU A 101 1.98 -3.60 -21.40
CA LEU A 101 3.09 -3.86 -22.30
C LEU A 101 4.42 -3.59 -21.60
N LYS A 102 5.35 -4.55 -21.68
CA LYS A 102 6.74 -4.39 -21.25
C LYS A 102 7.66 -4.45 -22.47
N LEU A 103 8.49 -3.43 -22.65
CA LEU A 103 9.46 -3.32 -23.75
C LEU A 103 10.88 -3.38 -23.19
N ILE A 104 11.69 -4.28 -23.72
CA ILE A 104 13.08 -4.49 -23.30
C ILE A 104 13.98 -4.37 -24.53
N GLY A 105 14.78 -3.30 -24.61
CA GLY A 105 15.62 -3.05 -25.78
C GLY A 105 16.19 -1.64 -25.86
N LYS A 106 16.79 -1.29 -27.00
CA LYS A 106 17.32 0.06 -27.23
C LYS A 106 16.22 1.12 -27.37
N ASN A 107 16.55 2.35 -26.96
CA ASN A 107 15.66 3.52 -27.03
C ASN A 107 15.04 3.76 -28.42
N GLU A 108 15.80 3.60 -29.52
CA GLU A 108 15.27 3.78 -30.88
C GLU A 108 14.14 2.80 -31.22
N TRP A 109 14.34 1.53 -30.88
CA TRP A 109 13.36 0.47 -31.10
C TRP A 109 12.12 0.70 -30.23
N ILE A 110 12.30 1.02 -28.95
CA ILE A 110 11.20 1.37 -28.03
C ILE A 110 10.37 2.53 -28.59
N ARG A 111 11.03 3.63 -28.99
CA ARG A 111 10.34 4.80 -29.58
C ARG A 111 9.57 4.43 -30.85
N TRP A 112 10.13 3.56 -31.68
CA TRP A 112 9.45 3.06 -32.87
C TRP A 112 8.20 2.23 -32.52
N ILE A 113 8.28 1.32 -31.55
CA ILE A 113 7.13 0.52 -31.07
C ILE A 113 6.03 1.43 -30.53
N ILE A 114 6.36 2.40 -29.68
CA ILE A 114 5.41 3.34 -29.09
C ILE A 114 4.69 4.16 -30.17
N ARG A 115 5.41 4.62 -31.20
CA ARG A 115 4.79 5.31 -32.36
C ARG A 115 3.78 4.43 -33.10
N ASN A 116 4.09 3.14 -33.26
CA ASN A 116 3.16 2.17 -33.87
C ASN A 116 1.91 1.95 -33.01
N ILE A 117 2.07 1.82 -31.69
CA ILE A 117 0.94 1.68 -30.74
C ILE A 117 0.03 2.90 -30.81
N ARG A 118 0.62 4.09 -30.82
CA ARG A 118 -0.10 5.36 -30.96
C ARG A 118 -0.93 5.40 -32.25
N GLN A 119 -0.34 5.02 -33.39
CA GLN A 119 -1.05 5.02 -34.68
C GLN A 119 -2.27 4.10 -34.70
N ARG A 120 -2.32 3.09 -33.82
CA ARG A 120 -3.40 2.11 -33.73
C ARG A 120 -4.48 2.43 -32.71
N ASN A 121 -4.31 3.48 -31.91
CA ASN A 121 -5.20 3.81 -30.80
C ASN A 121 -5.42 2.62 -29.83
N THR A 122 -4.38 1.80 -29.61
CA THR A 122 -4.47 0.67 -28.67
C THR A 122 -4.69 1.18 -27.26
N LYS A 123 -5.67 0.61 -26.55
CA LYS A 123 -6.03 0.97 -25.17
C LYS A 123 -5.04 0.36 -24.17
N LEU A 124 -3.87 0.97 -24.03
CA LEU A 124 -2.79 0.51 -23.16
C LEU A 124 -2.85 1.24 -21.81
N ASN A 125 -3.14 0.52 -20.73
CA ASN A 125 -3.25 1.06 -19.37
C ASN A 125 -1.90 1.14 -18.66
N GLN A 126 -0.99 0.20 -18.95
CA GLN A 126 0.34 0.13 -18.34
C GLN A 126 1.43 -0.07 -19.39
N LEU A 127 2.53 0.67 -19.25
CA LEU A 127 3.73 0.54 -20.05
C LEU A 127 4.95 0.46 -19.13
N THR A 128 5.74 -0.59 -19.27
CA THR A 128 7.06 -0.72 -18.63
C THR A 128 8.13 -0.70 -19.71
N VAL A 129 9.13 0.16 -19.56
CA VAL A 129 10.26 0.31 -20.49
C VAL A 129 11.54 -0.06 -19.75
N ALA A 130 12.32 -0.97 -20.30
CA ALA A 130 13.66 -1.28 -19.83
C ALA A 130 14.65 -1.06 -20.99
N THR A 131 15.55 -0.10 -20.83
CA THR A 131 16.53 0.29 -21.86
C THR A 131 17.89 0.49 -21.21
N PRO A 132 19.00 0.03 -21.81
CA PRO A 132 20.31 0.22 -21.21
C PRO A 132 20.71 1.71 -21.13
N LYS A 133 20.19 2.54 -22.05
CA LYS A 133 20.56 3.94 -22.16
C LYS A 133 19.40 4.82 -22.62
N ILE A 134 19.26 5.99 -22.01
CA ILE A 134 18.35 7.07 -22.45
C ILE A 134 19.18 8.30 -22.81
N GLU A 135 19.12 8.69 -24.08
CA GLU A 135 19.82 9.90 -24.55
C GLU A 135 19.07 11.18 -24.19
N SER A 136 17.75 11.14 -24.13
CA SER A 136 16.93 12.27 -23.70
C SER A 136 15.59 11.76 -23.17
N ILE A 137 15.29 12.07 -21.91
CA ILE A 137 14.01 11.70 -21.27
C ILE A 137 12.84 12.31 -22.04
N SER A 138 12.97 13.56 -22.49
CA SER A 138 11.94 14.25 -23.26
C SER A 138 11.60 13.54 -24.58
N GLU A 139 12.60 13.05 -25.31
CA GLU A 139 12.39 12.33 -26.58
C GLU A 139 11.72 10.97 -26.40
N LEU A 140 11.94 10.32 -25.25
CA LEU A 140 11.28 9.07 -24.89
C LEU A 140 9.85 9.31 -24.41
N LEU A 141 9.62 10.31 -23.55
CA LEU A 141 8.31 10.59 -22.97
C LEU A 141 7.32 11.17 -23.97
N MET A 142 7.74 12.05 -24.89
CA MET A 142 6.85 12.68 -25.87
C MET A 142 5.92 11.70 -26.62
N PRO A 143 6.39 10.59 -27.21
CA PRO A 143 5.50 9.62 -27.85
C PRO A 143 4.65 8.84 -26.83
N ILE A 144 5.14 8.60 -25.61
CA ILE A 144 4.41 7.88 -24.55
C ILE A 144 3.23 8.70 -24.04
N LEU A 145 3.42 9.99 -23.76
CA LEU A 145 2.39 10.89 -23.25
C LEU A 145 1.21 11.05 -24.23
N SER A 146 1.41 10.73 -25.51
CA SER A 146 0.34 10.72 -26.51
C SER A 146 -0.59 9.49 -26.43
N ILE A 147 -0.28 8.50 -25.59
CA ILE A 147 -1.14 7.33 -25.34
C ILE A 147 -2.19 7.72 -24.28
N SER A 148 -3.35 8.17 -24.74
CA SER A 148 -4.42 8.70 -23.87
C SER A 148 -5.01 7.72 -22.86
N SER A 149 -4.78 6.42 -23.03
CA SER A 149 -5.26 5.36 -22.11
C SER A 149 -4.24 4.97 -21.05
N LEU A 150 -3.03 5.53 -21.10
CA LEU A 150 -1.93 5.13 -20.22
C LEU A 150 -2.09 5.73 -18.83
N HIS A 151 -2.23 4.87 -17.83
CA HIS A 151 -2.38 5.24 -16.42
C HIS A 151 -1.13 4.95 -15.59
N ARG A 152 -0.31 3.97 -15.99
CA ARG A 152 0.95 3.61 -15.30
C ARG A 152 2.11 3.53 -16.27
N LEU A 153 3.17 4.25 -15.96
CA LEU A 153 4.41 4.26 -16.73
C LEU A 153 5.59 3.93 -15.80
N GLU A 154 6.36 2.93 -16.20
CA GLU A 154 7.59 2.52 -15.54
C GLU A 154 8.74 2.60 -16.55
N ILE A 155 9.85 3.21 -16.15
CA ILE A 155 11.06 3.30 -16.97
C ILE A 155 12.23 2.84 -16.11
N HIS A 156 12.96 1.85 -16.58
CA HIS A 156 14.19 1.33 -16.01
C HIS A 156 15.33 1.56 -17.00
N THR A 157 16.41 2.19 -16.53
CA THR A 157 17.58 2.47 -17.38
C THR A 157 18.89 2.35 -16.62
N ASP A 158 19.95 1.90 -17.29
CA ASP A 158 21.26 1.80 -16.64
C ASP A 158 21.97 3.17 -16.69
N GLU A 159 21.85 3.89 -17.81
CA GLU A 159 22.52 5.17 -18.04
C GLU A 159 21.58 6.24 -18.63
N ILE A 160 21.70 7.48 -18.17
CA ILE A 160 21.07 8.67 -18.77
C ILE A 160 22.15 9.64 -19.21
N VAL A 161 22.09 10.05 -20.47
CA VAL A 161 22.98 11.09 -20.98
C VAL A 161 22.37 12.44 -20.62
N GLU A 162 23.06 13.21 -19.79
CA GLU A 162 22.64 14.59 -19.51
C GLU A 162 22.64 15.41 -20.80
N THR A 163 21.46 15.89 -21.20
CA THR A 163 21.34 16.76 -22.37
C THR A 163 21.03 18.17 -21.93
N THR A 164 21.90 19.11 -22.29
CA THR A 164 21.69 20.55 -22.01
C THR A 164 20.53 21.14 -22.81
N LYS A 165 19.98 20.40 -23.78
CA LYS A 165 18.85 20.86 -24.61
C LYS A 165 17.53 20.58 -23.90
N VAL A 166 17.06 21.56 -23.16
CA VAL A 166 15.67 21.59 -22.68
C VAL A 166 14.76 21.76 -23.89
N SER A 167 14.10 20.69 -24.31
CA SER A 167 13.01 20.78 -25.27
C SER A 167 11.72 21.12 -24.50
N THR A 168 11.05 22.22 -24.87
CA THR A 168 9.72 22.51 -24.32
C THR A 168 8.76 21.50 -24.92
N LEU A 169 8.23 20.60 -24.10
CA LEU A 169 7.14 19.72 -24.50
C LEU A 169 5.95 20.59 -24.92
N ALA A 170 5.31 20.26 -26.04
CA ALA A 170 3.99 20.77 -26.32
C ALA A 170 3.05 20.27 -25.21
N THR A 171 2.10 21.11 -24.78
CA THR A 171 1.12 20.79 -23.74
C THR A 171 0.28 19.58 -24.16
N ILE A 172 0.73 18.38 -23.75
CA ILE A 172 0.04 17.12 -23.98
C ILE A 172 -0.42 16.67 -22.61
N THR A 173 -1.70 16.85 -22.34
CA THR A 173 -2.31 16.44 -21.09
C THR A 173 -2.27 14.92 -20.98
N SER A 174 -1.56 14.43 -19.97
CA SER A 174 -1.40 13.00 -19.68
C SER A 174 -2.40 12.53 -18.60
N TYR A 175 -2.87 11.28 -18.73
CA TYR A 175 -3.69 10.59 -17.71
C TYR A 175 -2.89 9.62 -16.84
N ILE A 176 -1.55 9.72 -16.89
CA ILE A 176 -0.67 8.89 -16.07
C ILE A 176 -0.85 9.25 -14.59
N GLU A 177 -1.33 8.27 -13.83
CA GLU A 177 -1.52 8.35 -12.38
C GLU A 177 -0.30 7.84 -11.61
N GLN A 178 0.48 6.94 -12.21
CA GLN A 178 1.66 6.34 -11.58
C GLN A 178 2.87 6.46 -12.52
N PHE A 179 3.90 7.16 -12.07
CA PHE A 179 5.16 7.29 -12.79
C PHE A 179 6.31 6.77 -11.93
N ILE A 180 6.99 5.73 -12.42
CA ILE A 180 8.15 5.13 -11.78
C ILE A 180 9.32 5.26 -12.75
N PHE A 181 10.39 5.86 -12.28
CA PHE A 181 11.61 6.07 -13.03
C PHE A 181 12.79 5.59 -12.21
N ASP A 182 13.43 4.55 -12.69
CA ASP A 182 14.52 3.86 -12.03
C ASP A 182 15.74 3.91 -12.95
N SER A 183 16.81 4.45 -12.40
CA SER A 183 18.08 4.69 -13.08
C SER A 183 19.23 4.32 -12.17
N ASP A 184 20.22 3.62 -12.71
CA ASP A 184 21.49 3.35 -12.03
C ASP A 184 22.44 4.57 -12.08
N SER A 185 22.22 5.50 -13.03
CA SER A 185 22.91 6.79 -13.07
C SER A 185 22.12 7.90 -12.38
N THR A 186 22.81 8.94 -11.94
CA THR A 186 22.19 10.16 -11.41
C THR A 186 21.34 10.87 -12.46
N ILE A 187 20.26 11.50 -12.01
CA ILE A 187 19.35 12.26 -12.87
C ILE A 187 19.34 13.72 -12.44
N ASN A 188 19.47 14.60 -13.42
CA ASN A 188 19.28 16.02 -13.22
C ASN A 188 17.79 16.34 -13.07
N TRP A 189 17.37 16.82 -11.88
CA TRP A 189 15.97 17.17 -11.62
C TRP A 189 15.38 18.18 -12.60
N ASN A 190 16.21 19.01 -13.27
CA ASN A 190 15.72 19.97 -14.24
C ASN A 190 15.16 19.31 -15.51
N GLU A 191 15.62 18.12 -15.89
CA GLU A 191 15.02 17.42 -17.03
C GLU A 191 13.58 16.98 -16.70
N PHE A 192 13.34 16.60 -15.45
CA PHE A 192 12.00 16.29 -14.95
C PHE A 192 11.16 17.51 -14.67
N SER A 193 11.74 18.63 -14.20
CA SER A 193 10.97 19.83 -13.86
C SER A 193 10.18 20.40 -15.02
N HIS A 194 10.69 20.21 -16.24
CA HIS A 194 10.02 20.65 -17.47
C HIS A 194 8.98 19.63 -17.96
N THR A 195 9.07 18.37 -17.54
CA THR A 195 8.21 17.29 -18.05
C THR A 195 7.11 16.90 -17.07
N LEU A 196 7.40 16.92 -15.76
CA LEU A 196 6.47 16.60 -14.67
C LEU A 196 5.20 17.48 -14.64
N PRO A 197 5.23 18.78 -15.03
CA PRO A 197 4.02 19.59 -15.08
C PRO A 197 2.89 19.03 -15.96
N GLU A 198 3.24 18.22 -16.97
CA GLU A 198 2.29 17.58 -17.89
C GLU A 198 1.53 16.40 -17.25
N PHE A 199 2.00 15.90 -16.09
CA PHE A 199 1.38 14.80 -15.34
C PHE A 199 0.39 15.31 -14.30
N THR A 200 -0.65 16.01 -14.75
CA THR A 200 -1.64 16.65 -13.85
C THR A 200 -2.43 15.65 -12.98
N HIS A 201 -2.47 14.38 -13.37
CA HIS A 201 -3.17 13.30 -12.67
C HIS A 201 -2.26 12.43 -11.80
N ILE A 202 -0.97 12.76 -11.68
CA ILE A 202 -0.02 11.90 -10.95
C ILE A 202 -0.40 11.80 -9.48
N ARG A 203 -0.51 10.56 -9.01
CA ARG A 203 -0.78 10.17 -7.61
C ARG A 203 0.42 9.49 -6.97
N LEU A 204 1.22 8.80 -7.75
CA LEU A 204 2.47 8.16 -7.34
C LEU A 204 3.61 8.60 -8.24
N LEU A 205 4.66 9.15 -7.64
CA LEU A 205 5.93 9.48 -8.27
C LEU A 205 7.05 8.73 -7.56
N SER A 206 7.82 7.92 -8.29
CA SER A 206 8.99 7.22 -7.76
C SER A 206 10.21 7.48 -8.65
N ILE A 207 11.28 8.05 -8.11
CA ILE A 207 12.53 8.38 -8.83
C ILE A 207 13.72 7.86 -8.02
N SER A 208 14.65 7.09 -8.62
CA SER A 208 15.70 6.39 -7.86
C SER A 208 16.93 7.21 -7.46
N LEU A 209 17.48 8.09 -8.31
CA LEU A 209 18.74 8.80 -8.03
C LEU A 209 18.72 10.22 -8.59
N ILE A 210 18.69 11.23 -7.71
CA ILE A 210 18.73 12.66 -8.07
C ILE A 210 20.03 13.27 -7.54
N ASP A 211 20.74 14.03 -8.39
CA ASP A 211 21.99 14.72 -8.04
C ASP A 211 21.81 16.21 -7.69
N ARG A 212 22.79 16.74 -6.95
CA ARG A 212 22.97 18.05 -6.31
C ARG A 212 23.18 19.21 -7.29
N ASN A 213 22.59 19.20 -8.48
CA ASN A 213 22.59 20.45 -9.24
C ASN A 213 21.79 21.50 -8.45
N GLN A 214 22.46 22.57 -8.01
CA GLN A 214 22.06 23.59 -7.02
C GLN A 214 20.83 24.44 -7.42
N ASN A 215 20.02 23.93 -8.34
CA ASN A 215 18.87 24.63 -8.86
C ASN A 215 17.71 24.49 -7.87
N SER A 216 17.00 25.60 -7.68
CA SER A 216 15.79 25.66 -6.87
C SER A 216 14.77 24.63 -7.34
N VAL A 217 14.04 24.03 -6.39
CA VAL A 217 12.88 23.21 -6.73
C VAL A 217 11.95 24.04 -7.63
N PRO A 218 11.45 23.46 -8.74
CA PRO A 218 10.55 24.16 -9.66
C PRO A 218 9.30 24.62 -8.90
N SER A 219 8.76 25.78 -9.24
CA SER A 219 7.55 26.34 -8.61
C SER A 219 6.25 25.62 -9.00
N TYR A 220 6.32 24.40 -9.53
CA TYR A 220 5.17 23.64 -9.97
C TYR A 220 4.52 22.92 -8.79
N ILE A 221 3.20 23.03 -8.65
CA ILE A 221 2.43 22.41 -7.56
C ILE A 221 1.81 21.10 -8.06
N PHE A 222 2.15 19.99 -7.41
CA PHE A 222 1.51 18.70 -7.65
C PHE A 222 0.19 18.61 -6.88
N GLN A 223 -0.93 18.89 -7.55
CA GLN A 223 -2.24 18.93 -6.90
C GLN A 223 -2.73 17.57 -6.38
N ASN A 224 -2.34 16.48 -7.06
CA ASN A 224 -2.88 15.13 -6.80
C ASN A 224 -1.84 14.13 -6.28
N LEU A 225 -0.59 14.55 -6.09
CA LEU A 225 0.48 13.64 -5.72
C LEU A 225 0.33 13.21 -4.26
N CYS A 226 0.07 11.92 -4.05
CA CYS A 226 -0.14 11.34 -2.72
C CYS A 226 1.05 10.53 -2.22
N THR A 227 1.84 9.94 -3.12
CA THR A 227 3.01 9.13 -2.77
C THR A 227 4.22 9.60 -3.57
N LEU A 228 5.28 9.94 -2.85
CA LEU A 228 6.55 10.38 -3.42
C LEU A 228 7.66 9.47 -2.89
N SER A 229 8.36 8.80 -3.78
CA SER A 229 9.55 8.02 -3.49
C SER A 229 10.72 8.62 -4.25
N ILE A 230 11.76 9.02 -3.54
CA ILE A 230 12.93 9.64 -4.12
C ILE A 230 14.17 9.01 -3.51
N GLY A 231 15.11 8.59 -4.34
CA GLY A 231 16.49 8.48 -3.92
C GLY A 231 17.31 9.71 -4.29
N LEU A 232 17.99 10.20 -3.27
CA LEU A 232 18.74 11.43 -3.24
C LEU A 232 20.21 11.07 -3.18
N LEU A 233 21.03 11.72 -3.98
CA LEU A 233 22.48 11.70 -3.84
C LEU A 233 22.93 13.12 -3.55
N GLU A 234 23.47 13.34 -2.35
CA GLU A 234 24.04 14.63 -1.92
C GLU A 234 23.06 15.82 -1.94
N VAL A 235 21.74 15.59 -1.85
CA VAL A 235 20.73 16.66 -1.88
C VAL A 235 20.58 17.35 -0.52
N SER A 236 20.55 18.68 -0.50
CA SER A 236 20.38 19.44 0.74
C SER A 236 18.99 19.27 1.35
N PHE A 237 18.89 19.24 2.69
CA PHE A 237 17.62 19.11 3.39
C PHE A 237 16.60 20.23 3.04
N ASN A 238 17.08 21.46 2.83
CA ASN A 238 16.24 22.58 2.43
C ASN A 238 15.54 22.36 1.07
N TRP A 239 16.20 21.63 0.16
CA TRP A 239 15.60 21.27 -1.12
C TRP A 239 14.39 20.34 -0.92
N ILE A 240 14.46 19.41 0.02
CA ILE A 240 13.34 18.51 0.37
C ILE A 240 12.17 19.31 0.91
N ILE A 241 12.43 20.29 1.78
CA ILE A 241 11.40 21.19 2.32
C ILE A 241 10.71 21.98 1.21
N GLN A 242 11.50 22.52 0.26
CA GLN A 242 10.95 23.22 -0.90
C GLN A 242 10.10 22.29 -1.76
N LEU A 243 10.52 21.03 -1.96
CA LEU A 243 9.73 20.03 -2.69
C LEU A 243 8.42 19.72 -1.97
N LEU A 244 8.44 19.51 -0.66
CA LEU A 244 7.24 19.24 0.11
C LEU A 244 6.25 20.41 0.07
N ALA A 245 6.74 21.64 0.05
CA ALA A 245 5.89 22.82 -0.11
C ALA A 245 5.16 22.86 -1.47
N THR A 246 5.66 22.13 -2.48
CA THR A 246 4.99 21.98 -3.78
C THR A 246 4.02 20.80 -3.86
N THR A 247 3.93 19.98 -2.81
CA THR A 247 3.12 18.75 -2.80
C THR A 247 2.14 18.74 -1.61
N PRO A 248 1.11 19.61 -1.62
CA PRO A 248 0.24 19.83 -0.45
C PRO A 248 -0.59 18.59 -0.04
N CYS A 249 -0.78 17.64 -0.96
CA CYS A 249 -1.56 16.41 -0.75
C CYS A 249 -0.67 15.17 -0.51
N LEU A 250 0.61 15.37 -0.20
CA LEU A 250 1.55 14.28 -0.03
C LEU A 250 1.28 13.52 1.28
N VAL A 251 1.03 12.21 1.16
CA VAL A 251 0.67 11.34 2.28
C VAL A 251 1.82 10.42 2.67
N LYS A 252 2.62 10.01 1.69
CA LYS A 252 3.80 9.15 1.90
C LYS A 252 5.01 9.74 1.23
N LEU A 253 6.09 9.87 2.00
CA LEU A 253 7.40 10.27 1.51
C LEU A 253 8.38 9.12 1.76
N LYS A 254 9.06 8.62 0.74
CA LYS A 254 10.15 7.65 0.86
C LYS A 254 11.43 8.32 0.37
N LEU A 255 12.44 8.40 1.23
CA LEU A 255 13.74 9.02 0.95
C LEU A 255 14.86 7.98 1.08
N THR A 256 15.73 7.89 0.08
CA THR A 256 17.00 7.14 0.18
C THR A 256 18.20 8.04 -0.05
N GLY A 257 19.35 7.70 0.54
CA GLY A 257 20.64 8.35 0.25
C GLY A 257 20.86 9.73 0.88
N LEU A 258 20.18 10.03 2.00
CA LEU A 258 20.49 11.23 2.79
C LEU A 258 21.83 11.06 3.50
N VAL A 259 22.86 11.74 3.01
CA VAL A 259 24.17 11.85 3.66
C VAL A 259 24.45 13.34 3.85
N ASP A 260 24.38 13.84 5.08
CA ASP A 260 24.95 15.16 5.42
C ASP A 260 26.46 14.98 5.70
N ALA A 261 27.25 16.03 5.47
CA ALA A 261 28.68 16.06 5.82
C ALA A 261 28.92 15.91 7.33
N ASP A 262 27.90 16.19 8.15
CA ASP A 262 27.91 16.06 9.61
C ASP A 262 27.37 14.70 10.11
N GLY A 263 27.17 13.71 9.24
CA GLY A 263 26.49 12.48 9.61
C GLY A 263 25.03 12.74 10.00
N PHE A 264 24.29 11.70 10.34
CA PHE A 264 22.84 11.78 10.52
C PHE A 264 22.45 12.54 11.81
N VAL A 265 22.51 13.88 11.80
CA VAL A 265 22.03 14.69 12.92
C VAL A 265 20.51 14.76 12.83
N VAL A 266 19.84 14.01 13.69
CA VAL A 266 18.43 14.22 14.06
C VAL A 266 18.32 15.60 14.68
N SER A 267 18.22 16.62 13.83
CA SER A 267 18.05 18.02 14.21
C SER A 267 16.58 18.40 14.14
N GLN A 268 16.22 19.53 14.76
CA GLN A 268 14.88 20.11 14.68
C GLN A 268 14.38 20.29 13.24
N LYS A 269 15.27 20.27 12.23
CA LYS A 269 14.90 20.35 10.82
C LYS A 269 13.94 19.24 10.37
N TRP A 270 13.97 18.05 11.00
CA TRP A 270 13.02 16.97 10.66
C TRP A 270 11.55 17.35 10.92
N ILE A 271 11.28 18.18 11.94
CA ILE A 271 9.95 18.74 12.21
C ILE A 271 9.47 19.54 11.00
N CYS A 272 10.38 20.28 10.37
CA CYS A 272 10.06 21.12 9.22
C CYS A 272 9.57 20.31 8.02
N LEU A 273 9.71 18.98 7.95
CA LEU A 273 9.08 18.17 6.89
C LEU A 273 7.55 18.14 7.01
N PHE A 274 7.04 18.15 8.24
CA PHE A 274 5.61 18.05 8.51
C PHE A 274 4.89 19.40 8.44
N GLU A 275 5.64 20.51 8.58
CA GLU A 275 5.11 21.87 8.45
C GLU A 275 4.49 22.18 7.06
N PRO A 276 5.20 21.96 5.93
CA PRO A 276 4.68 22.24 4.59
C PRO A 276 3.72 21.16 4.07
N ALA A 277 3.77 19.95 4.62
CA ALA A 277 2.95 18.82 4.20
C ALA A 277 2.15 18.27 5.40
N GLN A 278 1.15 19.03 5.87
CA GLN A 278 0.29 18.63 6.99
C GLN A 278 -0.49 17.33 6.74
N THR A 279 -0.59 16.89 5.48
CA THR A 279 -1.23 15.63 5.08
C THR A 279 -0.28 14.43 5.13
N LEU A 280 1.00 14.64 5.46
CA LEU A 280 2.04 13.61 5.49
C LEU A 280 1.85 12.69 6.69
N VAL A 281 1.34 11.48 6.44
CA VAL A 281 1.07 10.46 7.47
C VAL A 281 2.31 9.63 7.78
N ARG A 282 3.16 9.39 6.78
CA ARG A 282 4.32 8.51 6.93
C ARG A 282 5.52 8.98 6.11
N THR A 283 6.67 9.02 6.76
CA THR A 283 7.96 9.21 6.11
C THR A 283 8.81 7.96 6.30
N PHE A 284 9.22 7.34 5.20
CA PHE A 284 10.20 6.27 5.17
C PHE A 284 11.55 6.87 4.86
N VAL A 285 12.53 6.62 5.71
CA VAL A 285 13.90 7.07 5.48
C VAL A 285 14.81 5.86 5.51
N ASN A 286 15.55 5.66 4.43
CA ASN A 286 16.68 4.74 4.46
C ASN A 286 17.86 5.47 5.05
N VAL A 287 18.30 5.00 6.22
CA VAL A 287 19.44 5.57 6.92
C VAL A 287 20.57 4.56 6.84
N SER A 288 21.62 4.90 6.08
CA SER A 288 22.90 4.20 6.12
C SER A 288 23.62 4.64 7.39
N LEU A 289 23.64 3.78 8.40
CA LEU A 289 24.35 4.05 9.64
C LEU A 289 25.66 3.29 9.57
N GLU A 290 26.79 3.99 9.50
CA GLU A 290 28.10 3.34 9.53
C GLU A 290 28.20 2.44 10.77
N GLN A 291 28.45 1.15 10.54
CA GLN A 291 28.24 0.07 11.49
C GLN A 291 29.25 0.05 12.66
N ASP A 292 30.25 0.94 12.62
CA ASP A 292 31.41 0.92 13.52
C ASP A 292 31.33 1.90 14.69
N ASP A 293 30.27 2.71 14.79
CA ASP A 293 30.11 3.65 15.90
C ASP A 293 29.17 3.11 16.99
N GLU A 294 29.75 2.52 18.04
CA GLU A 294 29.04 2.07 19.24
C GLU A 294 28.23 3.18 19.94
N SER A 295 28.40 4.44 19.54
CA SER A 295 27.62 5.57 20.05
C SER A 295 26.17 5.66 19.52
N TYR A 296 25.79 4.79 18.56
CA TYR A 296 24.43 4.79 18.03
C TYR A 296 23.41 4.14 18.99
N HIS A 297 22.88 4.94 19.90
CA HIS A 297 21.71 4.58 20.70
C HIS A 297 20.45 5.11 20.04
N CYS A 298 19.60 4.21 19.50
CA CYS A 298 18.26 4.54 18.99
C CYS A 298 17.47 5.43 19.96
N GLU A 299 17.70 5.26 21.26
CA GLU A 299 17.11 6.06 22.34
C GLU A 299 17.46 7.56 22.25
N ASN A 300 18.69 7.92 21.85
CA ASN A 300 19.13 9.31 21.71
C ASN A 300 18.44 10.03 20.56
N ILE A 301 17.97 9.28 19.55
CA ILE A 301 17.19 9.80 18.41
C ILE A 301 15.69 9.79 18.74
N GLN A 302 15.23 8.71 19.38
CA GLN A 302 13.83 8.51 19.72
C GLN A 302 13.34 9.54 20.74
N ALA A 303 14.16 9.92 21.72
CA ALA A 303 13.75 10.88 22.75
C ALA A 303 13.40 12.28 22.18
N PRO A 304 14.25 12.93 21.34
CA PRO A 304 13.88 14.15 20.63
C PRO A 304 12.65 13.99 19.73
N LEU A 305 12.52 12.86 19.03
CA LEU A 305 11.36 12.61 18.16
C LEU A 305 10.06 12.44 18.96
N CYS A 306 10.09 11.72 20.08
CA CYS A 306 8.95 11.58 20.99
C CYS A 306 8.49 12.93 21.55
N ALA A 307 9.43 13.83 21.88
CA ALA A 307 9.11 15.19 22.33
C ALA A 307 8.35 16.01 21.26
N LEU A 308 8.37 15.54 20.01
CA LEU A 308 7.73 16.13 18.85
C LEU A 308 6.51 15.32 18.37
N ASN A 309 6.04 14.37 19.20
CA ASN A 309 4.98 13.42 18.87
C ASN A 309 5.29 12.51 17.68
N LEU A 310 6.57 12.22 17.43
CA LEU A 310 7.02 11.35 16.35
C LEU A 310 7.60 10.05 16.90
N SER A 311 7.29 8.92 16.25
CA SER A 311 7.87 7.62 16.55
C SER A 311 8.75 7.15 15.39
N LEU A 312 10.00 6.78 15.67
CA LEU A 312 10.88 6.12 14.72
C LEU A 312 10.81 4.60 14.95
N ILE A 313 10.37 3.86 13.93
CA ILE A 313 10.26 2.39 14.00
C ILE A 313 11.21 1.80 12.96
N CYS A 314 12.13 0.95 13.41
CA CYS A 314 12.96 0.16 12.51
C CYS A 314 12.08 -0.92 11.85
N ASN A 315 11.97 -0.91 10.52
CA ASN A 315 11.30 -1.98 9.80
C ASN A 315 12.30 -3.14 9.67
N GLY A 316 12.22 -4.12 10.57
CA GLY A 316 13.24 -5.15 10.76
C GLY A 316 13.38 -6.21 9.66
N ASP A 317 12.61 -6.17 8.57
CA ASP A 317 12.42 -7.36 7.71
C ASP A 317 12.53 -7.14 6.18
N ASP A 318 13.03 -6.00 5.69
CA ASP A 318 13.28 -5.86 4.24
C ASP A 318 14.58 -6.61 3.84
N ASN A 319 14.51 -7.95 3.87
CA ASN A 319 15.58 -8.86 3.44
C ASN A 319 16.02 -8.64 1.98
N ASP A 320 15.17 -8.02 1.15
CA ASP A 320 15.48 -7.70 -0.25
C ASP A 320 16.63 -6.68 -0.39
N CYS A 321 16.92 -5.89 0.65
CA CYS A 321 17.97 -4.86 0.60
C CYS A 321 19.35 -5.37 1.02
N ASN A 322 19.45 -6.50 1.72
CA ASN A 322 20.71 -7.06 2.20
C ASN A 322 21.65 -7.50 1.06
N VAL A 323 21.10 -7.87 -0.10
CA VAL A 323 21.88 -8.42 -1.22
C VAL A 323 22.69 -7.34 -1.95
N TYR A 324 22.19 -6.09 -2.00
CA TYR A 324 22.83 -5.01 -2.77
C TYR A 324 23.64 -4.02 -1.91
N TYR A 325 23.29 -3.82 -0.63
CA TYR A 325 23.92 -2.78 0.19
C TYR A 325 24.56 -3.27 1.51
N GLY A 326 24.60 -4.59 1.76
CA GLY A 326 25.16 -5.17 2.99
C GLY A 326 24.31 -4.91 4.25
N THR A 327 24.77 -5.40 5.40
CA THR A 327 24.08 -5.37 6.71
C THR A 327 23.87 -3.99 7.34
N VAL A 328 24.16 -2.92 6.59
CA VAL A 328 24.39 -1.56 7.11
C VAL A 328 23.18 -0.64 6.91
N ASN A 329 22.27 -0.97 6.00
CA ASN A 329 21.11 -0.14 5.68
C ASN A 329 19.87 -0.60 6.43
N ARG A 330 19.30 0.28 7.26
CA ARG A 330 18.02 0.05 7.93
C ARG A 330 16.98 1.07 7.46
N TRP A 331 15.79 0.58 7.18
CA TRP A 331 14.64 1.42 6.88
C TRP A 331 13.94 1.82 8.17
N TRP A 332 13.73 3.13 8.33
CA TRP A 332 13.03 3.68 9.46
C TRP A 332 11.73 4.32 9.01
N SER A 333 10.64 4.01 9.71
CA SER A 333 9.35 4.68 9.55
C SER A 333 9.22 5.75 10.62
N LEU A 334 9.09 7.01 10.21
CA LEU A 334 8.69 8.12 11.06
C LEU A 334 7.17 8.30 10.94
N ARG A 335 6.47 8.33 12.07
CA ARG A 335 5.01 8.47 12.15
C ARG A 335 4.61 9.34 13.32
N GLU A 336 3.44 9.95 13.25
CA GLU A 336 2.80 10.54 14.42
C GLU A 336 2.50 9.43 15.45
N ALA A 337 2.76 9.69 16.75
CA ALA A 337 2.55 8.71 17.80
C ALA A 337 1.07 8.30 17.91
N SER A 338 0.79 7.03 18.23
CA SER A 338 -0.56 6.47 18.23
C SER A 338 -1.51 7.20 19.20
N LEU A 339 -2.79 7.29 18.83
CA LEU A 339 -3.87 7.84 19.65
C LEU A 339 -3.82 7.36 21.12
N ASP A 340 -4.06 8.29 22.04
CA ASP A 340 -4.14 8.02 23.47
C ASP A 340 -5.37 7.14 23.80
N VAL A 341 -5.15 5.83 23.84
CA VAL A 341 -6.15 4.79 24.11
C VAL A 341 -6.82 4.98 25.47
N GLN A 342 -6.19 5.71 26.41
CA GLN A 342 -6.70 5.91 27.77
C GLN A 342 -8.06 6.63 27.79
N ASN A 343 -8.38 7.38 26.74
CA ASN A 343 -9.63 8.13 26.66
C ASN A 343 -10.73 7.39 25.88
N MET A 344 -10.49 6.17 25.38
CA MET A 344 -11.48 5.40 24.62
C MET A 344 -12.45 4.62 25.51
N ILE A 345 -13.67 4.40 25.02
CA ILE A 345 -14.75 3.66 25.68
C ILE A 345 -14.90 2.30 25.00
N ALA A 346 -14.84 1.23 25.78
CA ALA A 346 -15.16 -0.11 25.30
C ALA A 346 -16.67 -0.31 25.14
N ILE A 347 -17.10 -0.90 24.03
CA ILE A 347 -18.50 -1.28 23.81
C ILE A 347 -18.66 -2.78 24.04
N GLU A 348 -19.68 -3.17 24.79
CA GLU A 348 -20.01 -4.58 24.97
C GLU A 348 -20.49 -5.22 23.66
N VAL A 349 -20.00 -6.43 23.37
CA VAL A 349 -20.46 -7.28 22.25
C VAL A 349 -20.69 -8.70 22.75
N ALA A 350 -21.43 -9.51 21.98
CA ALA A 350 -21.72 -10.88 22.39
C ALA A 350 -20.45 -11.75 22.51
N ALA A 351 -20.31 -12.45 23.63
CA ALA A 351 -19.23 -13.36 23.93
C ALA A 351 -19.54 -14.81 23.51
N ASP A 352 -19.91 -14.99 22.24
CA ASP A 352 -20.34 -16.26 21.65
C ASP A 352 -19.22 -16.98 20.88
N GLY A 353 -17.97 -16.55 21.02
CA GLY A 353 -16.86 -16.98 20.16
C GLY A 353 -16.80 -16.24 18.81
N ASN A 354 -17.77 -15.39 18.46
CA ASN A 354 -17.71 -14.50 17.31
C ASN A 354 -17.35 -13.05 17.68
N CYS A 355 -16.96 -12.82 18.94
CA CYS A 355 -16.75 -11.49 19.50
C CYS A 355 -15.82 -10.57 18.68
N LEU A 356 -14.79 -11.11 18.02
CA LEU A 356 -13.96 -10.35 17.08
C LEU A 356 -14.80 -9.77 15.93
N TYR A 357 -15.54 -10.63 15.22
CA TYR A 357 -16.38 -10.22 14.09
C TYR A 357 -17.57 -9.35 14.53
N ASN A 358 -18.16 -9.64 15.70
CA ASN A 358 -19.19 -8.80 16.31
C ASN A 358 -18.65 -7.40 16.61
N SER A 359 -17.42 -7.28 17.09
CA SER A 359 -16.74 -5.99 17.32
C SER A 359 -16.61 -5.19 16.02
N ILE A 360 -16.18 -5.84 14.94
CA ILE A 360 -16.09 -5.21 13.61
C ILE A 360 -17.46 -4.76 13.11
N ILE A 361 -18.49 -5.61 13.22
CA ILE A 361 -19.84 -5.27 12.77
C ILE A 361 -20.43 -4.12 13.60
N CYS A 362 -20.19 -4.11 14.91
CA CYS A 362 -20.59 -3.02 15.79
C CYS A 362 -20.00 -1.68 15.34
N LEU A 363 -18.70 -1.67 14.98
CA LEU A 363 -18.04 -0.48 14.46
C LEU A 363 -18.47 -0.12 13.04
N SER A 364 -18.84 -1.11 12.22
CA SER A 364 -19.17 -0.92 10.81
C SER A 364 -20.55 -0.31 10.58
N GLY A 365 -21.43 -0.26 11.59
CA GLY A 365 -22.82 0.21 11.45
C GLY A 365 -23.64 -0.51 10.37
N ASN A 366 -23.07 -1.52 9.71
CA ASN A 366 -23.62 -2.20 8.56
C ASN A 366 -24.30 -3.47 9.06
N LYS A 367 -25.61 -3.36 9.28
CA LYS A 367 -26.45 -4.48 9.73
C LYS A 367 -26.55 -5.63 8.73
N ALA A 368 -26.07 -5.45 7.49
CA ALA A 368 -26.11 -6.49 6.46
C ALA A 368 -24.98 -7.51 6.60
N SER A 369 -23.85 -7.14 7.22
CA SER A 369 -22.75 -8.08 7.45
C SER A 369 -23.04 -8.96 8.66
N ILE A 370 -22.88 -10.26 8.50
CA ILE A 370 -23.02 -11.25 9.56
C ILE A 370 -21.66 -11.84 9.94
N PRO A 371 -21.43 -12.25 11.20
CA PRO A 371 -20.12 -12.72 11.66
C PRO A 371 -19.51 -13.85 10.82
N SER A 372 -20.35 -14.75 10.31
CA SER A 372 -19.93 -15.86 9.45
C SER A 372 -19.33 -15.40 8.12
N GLU A 373 -19.83 -14.31 7.53
CA GLU A 373 -19.31 -13.76 6.29
C GLU A 373 -17.87 -13.25 6.48
N LEU A 374 -17.63 -12.45 7.52
CA LEU A 374 -16.30 -11.92 7.82
C LEU A 374 -15.32 -13.04 8.14
N ARG A 375 -15.76 -14.07 8.88
CA ARG A 375 -14.95 -15.25 9.18
C ARG A 375 -14.51 -15.98 7.92
N VAL A 376 -15.41 -16.23 6.98
CA VAL A 376 -15.08 -16.88 5.69
C VAL A 376 -14.08 -16.04 4.90
N ARG A 377 -14.27 -14.71 4.85
CA ARG A 377 -13.32 -13.83 4.16
C ARG A 377 -11.93 -13.86 4.80
N SER A 378 -11.85 -13.84 6.13
CA SER A 378 -10.58 -13.98 6.87
C SER A 378 -9.91 -15.33 6.62
N LEU A 379 -10.68 -16.42 6.58
CA LEU A 379 -10.18 -17.74 6.26
C LEU A 379 -9.54 -17.77 4.87
N ILE A 380 -10.24 -17.25 3.85
CA ILE A 380 -9.71 -17.22 2.49
C ILE A 380 -8.43 -16.39 2.41
N GLU A 381 -8.37 -15.24 3.10
CA GLU A 381 -7.17 -14.40 3.15
C GLU A 381 -5.97 -15.14 3.76
N LEU A 382 -6.17 -15.89 4.85
CA LEU A 382 -5.11 -16.68 5.49
C LEU A 382 -4.60 -17.79 4.59
N VAL A 383 -5.51 -18.56 3.97
CA VAL A 383 -5.12 -19.64 3.05
C VAL A 383 -4.38 -19.06 1.84
N LYS A 384 -4.87 -17.95 1.27
CA LYS A 384 -4.26 -17.30 0.11
C LYS A 384 -2.82 -16.84 0.36
N ASN A 385 -2.56 -16.38 1.57
CA ASN A 385 -1.29 -15.78 1.94
C ASN A 385 -0.61 -16.59 3.07
N GLU A 386 -0.80 -17.92 3.11
CA GLU A 386 -0.33 -18.78 4.21
C GLU A 386 1.15 -18.55 4.51
N ASN A 387 1.99 -18.53 3.47
CA ASN A 387 3.44 -18.31 3.61
C ASN A 387 3.76 -16.96 4.27
N PHE A 388 3.03 -15.89 3.94
CA PHE A 388 3.22 -14.58 4.55
C PHE A 388 2.94 -14.63 6.05
N TYR A 389 1.79 -15.20 6.43
CA TYR A 389 1.39 -15.34 7.83
C TYR A 389 2.31 -16.31 8.61
N HIS A 390 2.76 -17.38 7.96
CA HIS A 390 3.67 -18.34 8.52
C HIS A 390 5.00 -17.68 8.88
N ASN A 391 5.62 -17.02 7.90
CA ASN A 391 6.91 -16.37 8.10
C ASN A 391 6.84 -15.27 9.15
N ARG A 392 5.73 -14.52 9.19
CA ARG A 392 5.59 -13.36 10.07
C ARG A 392 5.21 -13.71 11.51
N PHE A 393 4.37 -14.73 11.73
CA PHE A 393 3.74 -14.94 13.04
C PHE A 393 3.90 -16.35 13.60
N ALA A 394 4.26 -17.36 12.80
CA ALA A 394 4.21 -18.76 13.28
C ALA A 394 5.17 -19.07 14.43
N HIS A 395 6.29 -18.35 14.50
CA HIS A 395 7.25 -18.46 15.59
C HIS A 395 6.74 -17.89 16.93
N ILE A 396 5.61 -17.17 16.91
CA ILE A 396 5.03 -16.50 18.09
C ILE A 396 3.73 -17.17 18.53
N VAL A 397 2.82 -17.39 17.58
CA VAL A 397 1.45 -17.87 17.86
C VAL A 397 1.18 -19.29 17.38
N GLY A 398 2.17 -19.98 16.82
CA GLY A 398 2.05 -21.37 16.38
C GLY A 398 1.69 -21.55 14.90
N PRO A 399 1.42 -22.78 14.44
CA PRO A 399 1.27 -23.08 13.02
C PRO A 399 0.01 -22.45 12.40
N VAL A 400 0.16 -21.82 11.22
CA VAL A 400 -0.97 -21.23 10.47
C VAL A 400 -2.04 -22.26 10.12
N SER A 401 -1.64 -23.51 9.86
CA SER A 401 -2.57 -24.59 9.54
C SER A 401 -3.52 -24.95 10.69
N GLU A 402 -3.12 -24.73 11.95
CA GLU A 402 -4.01 -24.88 13.11
C GLU A 402 -5.00 -23.72 13.19
N ALA A 403 -4.53 -22.49 12.94
CA ALA A 403 -5.38 -21.30 12.88
C ALA A 403 -6.45 -21.43 11.77
N ILE A 404 -6.08 -21.89 10.57
CA ILE A 404 -7.01 -22.15 9.46
C ILE A 404 -8.12 -23.14 9.89
N LYS A 405 -7.75 -24.24 10.55
CA LYS A 405 -8.71 -25.23 11.05
C LYS A 405 -9.63 -24.68 12.12
N ASN A 406 -9.09 -23.82 13.01
CA ASN A 406 -9.87 -23.20 14.08
C ASN A 406 -10.87 -22.21 13.49
N ILE A 407 -10.44 -21.31 12.61
CA ILE A 407 -11.29 -20.29 11.96
C ILE A 407 -12.42 -20.91 11.15
N ALA A 408 -12.22 -22.09 10.55
CA ALA A 408 -13.28 -22.78 9.83
C ALA A 408 -14.46 -23.20 10.74
N ARG A 409 -14.24 -23.32 12.06
CA ARG A 409 -15.30 -23.67 13.03
C ARG A 409 -16.04 -22.41 13.48
N ASN A 410 -17.34 -22.36 13.20
CA ASN A 410 -18.16 -21.28 13.74
C ASN A 410 -18.09 -21.28 15.29
N PHE A 411 -18.12 -20.10 15.90
CA PHE A 411 -17.97 -19.90 17.35
C PHE A 411 -16.59 -20.28 17.93
N SER A 412 -15.58 -20.56 17.10
CA SER A 412 -14.20 -20.66 17.58
C SER A 412 -13.69 -19.31 18.05
N PHE A 413 -12.91 -19.30 19.14
CA PHE A 413 -12.17 -18.10 19.53
C PHE A 413 -11.21 -17.68 18.42
N SER A 414 -11.07 -16.37 18.24
CA SER A 414 -10.14 -15.79 17.30
C SER A 414 -8.84 -15.39 17.99
N GLU A 415 -7.74 -15.43 17.25
CA GLU A 415 -6.41 -15.07 17.71
C GLU A 415 -5.80 -13.96 16.82
N LEU A 416 -4.47 -13.83 16.86
CA LEU A 416 -3.73 -12.80 16.13
C LEU A 416 -3.88 -12.94 14.61
N TYR A 417 -3.94 -14.17 14.08
CA TYR A 417 -4.05 -14.43 12.65
C TYR A 417 -5.31 -13.82 12.06
N GLU A 418 -6.43 -13.94 12.74
CA GLU A 418 -7.72 -13.41 12.34
C GLU A 418 -7.72 -11.88 12.31
N ILE A 419 -7.09 -11.24 13.29
CA ILE A 419 -6.96 -9.77 13.33
C ILE A 419 -6.13 -9.29 12.13
N ALA A 420 -4.98 -9.93 11.89
CA ALA A 420 -4.11 -9.59 10.76
C ALA A 420 -4.74 -9.91 9.39
N ALA A 421 -5.57 -10.95 9.30
CA ALA A 421 -6.34 -11.25 8.10
C ALA A 421 -7.48 -10.26 7.91
N LEU A 422 -8.18 -9.89 8.98
CA LEU A 422 -9.25 -8.91 8.93
C LEU A 422 -8.77 -7.53 8.50
N SER A 423 -7.57 -7.08 8.91
CA SER A 423 -7.04 -5.80 8.45
C SER A 423 -6.92 -5.76 6.91
N ASN A 424 -6.45 -6.85 6.30
CA ASN A 424 -6.41 -7.01 4.85
C ASN A 424 -7.80 -7.11 4.21
N VAL A 425 -8.69 -7.94 4.76
CA VAL A 425 -10.07 -8.14 4.26
C VAL A 425 -10.87 -6.83 4.27
N LEU A 426 -10.77 -6.07 5.36
CA LEU A 426 -11.48 -4.80 5.55
C LEU A 426 -10.78 -3.63 4.85
N LYS A 427 -9.52 -3.82 4.42
CA LYS A 427 -8.64 -2.78 3.86
C LYS A 427 -8.50 -1.59 4.81
N CYS A 428 -8.35 -1.86 6.10
CA CYS A 428 -8.20 -0.87 7.16
C CYS A 428 -7.17 -1.32 8.19
N ASN A 429 -6.64 -0.38 8.97
CA ASN A 429 -5.74 -0.74 10.07
C ASN A 429 -6.58 -1.23 11.25
N ILE A 430 -6.07 -2.23 11.97
CA ILE A 430 -6.66 -2.66 13.23
C ILE A 430 -5.62 -2.45 14.33
N GLN A 431 -5.85 -1.44 15.19
CA GLN A 431 -5.10 -1.26 16.43
C GLN A 431 -5.65 -2.24 17.46
N SER A 432 -4.84 -3.23 17.77
CA SER A 432 -5.12 -4.20 18.82
C SER A 432 -4.51 -3.71 20.12
N VAL A 433 -5.34 -3.58 21.14
CA VAL A 433 -4.96 -3.10 22.47
C VAL A 433 -4.98 -4.28 23.43
N TYR A 434 -3.81 -4.74 23.83
CA TYR A 434 -3.68 -5.84 24.79
C TYR A 434 -3.40 -5.26 26.18
N PRO A 435 -4.18 -5.62 27.21
CA PRO A 435 -4.02 -5.05 28.52
C PRO A 435 -2.71 -5.53 29.17
N THR A 436 -2.05 -4.64 29.89
CA THR A 436 -0.76 -4.90 30.54
C THR A 436 -0.94 -5.60 31.89
N ILE A 437 -1.77 -6.64 31.91
CA ILE A 437 -1.99 -7.50 33.08
C ILE A 437 -0.95 -8.61 33.03
N ASP A 438 -0.24 -8.83 34.13
CA ASP A 438 0.83 -9.83 34.26
C ASP A 438 2.02 -9.66 33.30
N TYR A 439 2.34 -8.42 32.89
CA TYR A 439 3.41 -8.04 31.95
C TYR A 439 4.18 -9.21 31.31
N ARG A 440 3.76 -9.56 30.08
CA ARG A 440 4.34 -10.62 29.27
C ARG A 440 4.95 -10.03 28.01
N SER A 441 6.27 -9.89 27.99
CA SER A 441 6.99 -9.28 26.86
C SER A 441 6.79 -10.04 25.55
N ASP A 442 6.55 -11.35 25.62
CA ASP A 442 6.18 -12.21 24.49
C ASP A 442 4.82 -11.86 23.86
N LEU A 443 3.93 -11.20 24.62
CA LEU A 443 2.62 -10.76 24.15
C LEU A 443 2.60 -9.32 23.62
N ASN A 444 3.75 -8.63 23.57
CA ASN A 444 3.83 -7.27 23.04
C ASN A 444 3.32 -7.16 21.59
N ILE A 445 3.42 -8.24 20.79
CA ILE A 445 2.88 -8.25 19.42
C ILE A 445 1.36 -8.12 19.38
N MET A 446 0.67 -8.55 20.45
CA MET A 446 -0.79 -8.41 20.56
C MET A 446 -1.21 -6.96 20.80
N ASN A 447 -0.31 -6.11 21.31
CA ASN A 447 -0.55 -4.69 21.51
C ASN A 447 0.05 -3.87 20.34
N ASN A 448 -0.45 -4.10 19.12
CA ASN A 448 0.13 -3.54 17.90
C ASN A 448 -0.94 -3.07 16.91
N THR A 449 -0.52 -2.27 15.92
CA THR A 449 -1.35 -1.92 14.77
C THR A 449 -1.09 -2.88 13.61
N PHE A 450 -2.10 -3.68 13.29
CA PHE A 450 -2.11 -4.55 12.13
C PHE A 450 -2.50 -3.75 10.90
N GLU A 451 -1.50 -3.46 10.08
CA GLU A 451 -1.68 -2.71 8.84
C GLU A 451 -2.19 -3.60 7.72
N HIS A 452 -3.04 -3.05 6.87
CA HIS A 452 -3.42 -3.72 5.63
C HIS A 452 -2.29 -3.58 4.59
N ALA A 453 -2.01 -4.66 3.84
CA ALA A 453 -0.84 -4.77 2.96
C ALA A 453 -0.77 -3.69 1.86
N GLN A 454 -1.93 -3.20 1.39
CA GLN A 454 -2.03 -2.15 0.37
C GLN A 454 -2.34 -0.80 0.99
N CYS A 455 -1.43 -0.29 1.82
CA CYS A 455 -1.59 0.93 2.61
C CYS A 455 -2.25 2.08 1.80
N SER A 456 -3.51 2.41 2.09
CA SER A 456 -4.27 3.48 1.44
C SER A 456 -4.27 4.76 2.29
N ILE A 457 -4.39 5.91 1.63
CA ILE A 457 -4.15 7.27 2.16
C ILE A 457 -5.01 7.66 3.37
N ALA A 458 -6.11 6.96 3.60
CA ALA A 458 -7.03 7.22 4.70
C ALA A 458 -7.51 5.90 5.32
N SER A 459 -6.59 4.95 5.54
CA SER A 459 -6.94 3.72 6.23
C SER A 459 -7.37 4.06 7.65
N LYS A 460 -8.68 4.14 7.87
CA LYS A 460 -9.27 4.29 9.19
C LYS A 460 -8.68 3.21 10.10
N THR A 461 -8.32 3.60 11.31
CA THR A 461 -7.87 2.64 12.32
C THR A 461 -9.08 2.24 13.15
N ILE A 462 -9.36 0.94 13.16
CA ILE A 462 -10.31 0.32 14.08
C ILE A 462 -9.53 -0.07 15.33
N CYS A 463 -10.04 0.29 16.50
CA CYS A 463 -9.43 -0.11 17.77
C CYS A 463 -10.21 -1.28 18.38
N LEU A 464 -9.50 -2.36 18.68
CA LEU A 464 -10.01 -3.54 19.38
C LEU A 464 -9.29 -3.70 20.70
N PHE A 465 -10.02 -4.09 21.74
CA PHE A 465 -9.46 -4.35 23.06
C PHE A 465 -9.65 -5.81 23.44
N TRP A 466 -8.55 -6.44 23.88
CA TRP A 466 -8.57 -7.77 24.47
C TRP A 466 -9.09 -7.67 25.90
N THR A 467 -10.13 -8.44 26.20
CA THR A 467 -10.77 -8.43 27.51
C THR A 467 -11.15 -9.85 27.95
N HIS A 468 -11.78 -9.95 29.10
CA HIS A 468 -12.30 -11.19 29.65
C HIS A 468 -13.78 -11.02 30.01
N THR A 469 -14.57 -12.07 29.82
CA THR A 469 -16.02 -12.06 30.16
C THR A 469 -16.29 -12.08 31.67
N GLU A 470 -15.31 -12.52 32.46
CA GLU A 470 -15.37 -12.57 33.92
C GLU A 470 -14.47 -11.50 34.55
N SER A 471 -14.68 -11.21 35.83
CA SER A 471 -13.77 -10.34 36.58
C SER A 471 -12.34 -10.90 36.61
N GLU A 472 -11.34 -10.04 36.78
CA GLU A 472 -9.93 -10.46 36.85
C GLU A 472 -9.70 -11.55 37.93
N ILE A 473 -10.34 -11.39 39.09
CA ILE A 473 -10.23 -12.34 40.20
C ILE A 473 -10.77 -13.72 39.80
N GLU A 474 -11.89 -13.77 39.09
CA GLU A 474 -12.50 -15.03 38.62
C GLU A 474 -11.68 -15.66 37.50
N ALA A 475 -11.24 -14.87 36.52
CA ALA A 475 -10.37 -15.30 35.43
C ALA A 475 -9.07 -15.94 35.95
N ARG A 476 -8.46 -15.33 36.98
CA ARG A 476 -7.25 -15.88 37.62
C ARG A 476 -7.53 -17.16 38.38
N ARG A 477 -8.67 -17.27 39.07
CA ARG A 477 -9.04 -18.48 39.81
C ARG A 477 -9.21 -19.67 38.88
N SER A 478 -9.78 -19.46 37.69
CA SER A 478 -9.97 -20.50 36.68
C SER A 478 -8.68 -20.84 35.91
N ASN A 479 -7.70 -19.92 35.86
CA ASN A 479 -6.46 -20.08 35.10
C ASN A 479 -5.18 -20.07 35.96
N ALA A 480 -5.18 -20.83 37.07
CA ALA A 480 -4.00 -21.07 37.91
C ALA A 480 -3.25 -19.79 38.37
N GLY A 481 -3.97 -18.69 38.56
CA GLY A 481 -3.43 -17.40 38.99
C GLY A 481 -3.08 -16.43 37.86
N ASN A 482 -3.02 -16.90 36.61
CA ASN A 482 -2.70 -16.07 35.44
C ASN A 482 -3.95 -15.48 34.82
N TRP A 483 -3.88 -14.22 34.38
CA TRP A 483 -4.93 -13.64 33.56
C TRP A 483 -4.69 -13.94 32.08
N SER A 484 -5.74 -14.31 31.34
CA SER A 484 -5.70 -14.48 29.88
C SER A 484 -7.01 -13.98 29.28
N PRO A 485 -6.99 -13.23 28.16
CA PRO A 485 -8.21 -12.78 27.53
C PRO A 485 -8.97 -13.92 26.87
N ASN A 486 -10.29 -13.79 26.79
CA ASN A 486 -11.17 -14.71 26.05
C ASN A 486 -12.21 -13.96 25.20
N HIS A 487 -12.12 -12.63 25.12
CA HIS A 487 -13.12 -11.79 24.51
C HIS A 487 -12.52 -10.57 23.84
N PHE A 488 -13.17 -10.11 22.77
CA PHE A 488 -12.85 -8.86 22.07
C PHE A 488 -14.00 -7.88 22.20
N VAL A 489 -13.66 -6.62 22.43
CA VAL A 489 -14.60 -5.50 22.38
C VAL A 489 -14.04 -4.38 21.51
N PRO A 490 -14.87 -3.65 20.75
CA PRO A 490 -14.41 -2.47 20.05
C PRO A 490 -14.21 -1.30 21.02
N LEU A 491 -13.24 -0.45 20.71
CA LEU A 491 -13.01 0.81 21.40
C LEU A 491 -13.51 1.98 20.53
N LEU A 492 -14.24 2.91 21.14
CA LEU A 492 -14.66 4.16 20.51
C LEU A 492 -14.06 5.36 21.21
N LEU A 493 -13.73 6.39 20.45
CA LEU A 493 -13.50 7.70 21.02
C LEU A 493 -14.81 8.26 21.58
N PRO A 494 -14.80 8.89 22.78
CA PRO A 494 -15.92 9.68 23.24
C PRO A 494 -16.23 10.70 22.16
N SER A 495 -17.50 10.78 21.75
CA SER A 495 -17.90 11.82 20.82
C SER A 495 -17.61 13.16 21.49
N ASP A 496 -16.80 14.02 20.88
CA ASP A 496 -16.61 15.40 21.32
C ASP A 496 -17.97 16.10 21.27
N ASN A 497 -18.72 16.02 22.37
CA ASN A 497 -20.00 16.71 22.55
C ASN A 497 -19.83 18.25 22.62
N SER A 498 -18.62 18.76 22.41
CA SER A 498 -18.25 20.17 22.49
C SER A 498 -18.60 21.00 21.24
N GLN A 499 -19.03 20.38 20.13
CA GLN A 499 -19.43 21.15 18.93
C GLN A 499 -20.94 21.19 18.62
N SER A 500 -21.79 20.48 19.36
CA SER A 500 -23.24 20.44 19.07
C SER A 500 -24.14 21.20 20.05
N GLN A 501 -23.60 21.98 21.00
CA GLN A 501 -24.41 22.80 21.93
C GLN A 501 -24.42 24.32 21.65
N ASN A 502 -23.75 24.83 20.62
CA ASN A 502 -23.74 26.28 20.32
C ASN A 502 -24.82 26.75 19.32
N HIS A 503 -25.85 25.95 19.04
CA HIS A 503 -26.95 26.35 18.13
C HIS A 503 -28.36 26.01 18.66
N LEU A 504 -28.63 26.33 19.93
CA LEU A 504 -30.00 26.43 20.44
C LEU A 504 -30.29 27.86 20.91
N ASP A 505 -31.00 28.59 20.04
CA ASP A 505 -32.00 29.63 20.30
C ASP A 505 -31.76 30.63 21.44
N GLN A 506 -31.25 31.82 21.08
CA GLN A 506 -31.65 33.03 21.81
C GLN A 506 -33.03 33.49 21.34
N PRO A 507 -34.01 33.71 22.23
CA PRO A 507 -35.28 34.30 21.86
C PRO A 507 -35.09 35.79 21.56
N LYS A 508 -35.52 36.23 20.38
CA LYS A 508 -35.74 37.66 20.06
C LYS A 508 -36.82 38.21 21.00
N ILE A 509 -36.40 38.93 22.03
CA ILE A 509 -37.28 39.85 22.76
C ILE A 509 -37.35 41.14 21.94
N SER A 510 -38.38 41.26 21.11
CA SER A 510 -38.85 42.55 20.62
C SER A 510 -39.81 43.13 21.68
N GLY A 511 -39.28 44.03 22.51
CA GLY A 511 -40.06 44.86 23.43
C GLY A 511 -40.09 46.30 22.94
N SER A 512 -41.23 46.70 22.40
CA SER A 512 -41.66 48.07 22.16
C SER A 512 -41.72 48.89 23.46
N GLY A 513 -41.34 50.16 23.38
CA GLY A 513 -41.99 51.22 24.17
C GLY A 513 -41.06 52.09 25.01
N SER A 514 -40.64 53.24 24.43
CA SER A 514 -40.94 54.62 24.88
C SER A 514 -39.87 55.57 24.38
#